data_AF-A0A1Q2CPX0-F1
#
_entry.id   AF-A0A1Q2CPX0-F1
#
_cell.length_a   1.000
_cell.length_b   1.000
_cell.length_c   1.000
_cell.angle_alpha   90.00
_cell.angle_beta   90.00
_cell.angle_gamma   90.00
#
_symmetry.space_group_name_H-M   'P 1'
#
loop_
_entity.id
_entity.type
_entity.pdbx_description
1 polymer ?
#
loop_
_entity_poly.entity_id
_entity_poly.type
_entity_poly.pdbx_seq_one_letter_code
_entity_poly.pdbx_strand_id
1 'polypeptide(L)'
;MSDLWLQDPRDALRVGEGFDLSAFDRAGTPGFTGDKAAAATLMAERGALLSELQERLYANGRSGGTRNVLVIVQGLDTAGKGGIARHVMGMVDPQGVALRSFGVPTAEERSHHYLWRIKKALPRPGLIGLFDRSHYEDVLVVRVDELVPPEVWEPRYNEINKWEKSLVDNGTIVLKFAMMVSHGEQGMRLMERIDRPDKRWKYSVNDLPTRLKWDDYQQAYSDVFERTSTEYAPWYVLPADRKWYPRLAVTEILTRSLIEMDLRWPKPRWRPDAQRRRLVKTMTPEQLAASLAETASTVQGAIDESVDVNLEAAKIRDGHADQETRDSDLATIASRRSDLETDLATTLEQKRALLEELSPELAAASAAIVDEGTKKKGKKSGKGKDSSAAEEPSKKKSAKKQSTKKKSGKKSEDKAKKAEKKKAKKGK
;
A
#
# COMPACT_ATOMS: atom_id res chain seq x y z
N MET A 1 15.91 10.21 -1.78
CA MET A 1 15.93 11.61 -1.30
C MET A 1 16.24 11.63 0.20
N SER A 2 16.65 12.77 0.76
CA SER A 2 16.65 12.96 2.22
C SER A 2 15.25 12.68 2.77
N ASP A 3 15.14 12.01 3.92
CA ASP A 3 13.85 11.82 4.57
C ASP A 3 13.23 13.20 4.86
N LEU A 4 12.04 13.44 4.31
CA LEU A 4 11.33 14.72 4.42
C LEU A 4 10.47 14.79 5.70
N TRP A 5 10.42 13.68 6.44
CA TRP A 5 9.88 13.61 7.77
C TRP A 5 10.92 14.10 8.80
N LEU A 6 10.59 15.17 9.52
CA LEU A 6 11.42 15.71 10.59
C LEU A 6 11.50 14.77 11.80
N GLN A 7 10.44 13.98 12.01
CA GLN A 7 10.28 12.99 13.06
C GLN A 7 9.37 11.86 12.55
N ASP A 8 9.29 10.75 13.27
CA ASP A 8 8.37 9.68 12.90
C ASP A 8 6.92 10.21 12.84
N PRO A 9 6.17 9.98 11.75
CA PRO A 9 4.78 10.42 11.64
C PRO A 9 3.90 9.83 12.75
N ARG A 10 4.28 8.68 13.32
CA ARG A 10 3.57 8.09 14.45
C ARG A 10 3.68 8.96 15.69
N ASP A 11 4.79 9.67 15.89
CA ASP A 11 4.92 10.61 17.00
C ASP A 11 4.22 11.94 16.67
N ALA A 12 4.34 12.41 15.43
CA ALA A 12 3.74 13.67 14.99
C ALA A 12 2.20 13.69 14.98
N LEU A 13 1.57 12.53 14.74
CA LEU A 13 0.13 12.44 14.48
C LEU A 13 -0.63 11.67 15.56
N ARG A 14 0.07 11.05 16.51
CA ARG A 14 -0.58 10.28 17.57
C ARG A 14 -1.32 11.20 18.53
N VAL A 15 -2.50 10.76 18.93
CA VAL A 15 -3.22 11.36 20.06
C VAL A 15 -2.41 11.07 21.34
N GLY A 16 -1.77 12.10 21.85
CA GLY A 16 -1.07 12.10 23.14
C GLY A 16 -1.91 12.71 24.26
N GLU A 17 -1.32 12.79 25.45
CA GLU A 17 -1.90 13.50 26.59
C GLU A 17 -2.15 14.97 26.24
N GLY A 18 -3.34 15.48 26.58
CA GLY A 18 -3.72 16.88 26.30
C GLY A 18 -4.03 17.19 24.83
N PHE A 19 -4.19 16.19 23.95
CA PHE A 19 -4.62 16.43 22.58
C PHE A 19 -5.98 17.14 22.53
N ASP A 20 -6.04 18.29 21.84
CA ASP A 20 -7.24 19.08 21.66
C ASP A 20 -7.65 19.14 20.17
N LEU A 21 -8.78 18.49 19.85
CA LEU A 21 -9.32 18.45 18.49
C LEU A 21 -9.87 19.82 18.03
N SER A 22 -10.23 20.71 18.95
CA SER A 22 -10.74 22.03 18.62
C SER A 22 -9.62 22.93 18.06
N ALA A 23 -8.41 22.85 18.64
CA ALA A 23 -7.22 23.57 18.18
C ALA A 23 -6.48 22.89 17.00
N PHE A 24 -6.89 21.69 16.60
CA PHE A 24 -6.19 20.91 15.58
C PHE A 24 -6.22 21.57 14.18
N ASP A 25 -5.04 21.84 13.62
CA ASP A 25 -4.90 22.36 12.25
C ASP A 25 -5.18 21.26 11.21
N ARG A 26 -6.35 21.36 10.57
CA ARG A 26 -6.85 20.41 9.56
C ARG A 26 -6.24 20.60 8.18
N ALA A 27 -5.50 21.69 7.95
CA ALA A 27 -4.79 22.00 6.73
C ALA A 27 -3.27 21.85 6.83
N GLY A 28 -2.75 21.59 8.03
CA GLY A 28 -1.33 21.42 8.32
C GLY A 28 -0.73 20.13 7.73
N THR A 29 0.59 20.00 7.89
CA THR A 29 1.37 18.82 7.51
C THR A 29 2.35 18.40 8.63
N PRO A 30 1.86 18.06 9.84
CA PRO A 30 2.70 17.84 11.02
C PRO A 30 3.85 16.86 10.79
N GLY A 31 5.09 17.27 11.05
CA GLY A 31 6.26 16.42 10.87
C GLY A 31 6.77 16.29 9.44
N PHE A 32 6.05 16.78 8.41
CA PHE A 32 6.49 16.73 7.01
C PHE A 32 6.84 18.11 6.48
N THR A 33 8.05 18.25 5.92
CA THR A 33 8.58 19.52 5.39
C THR A 33 8.42 19.68 3.88
N GLY A 34 8.08 18.61 3.18
CA GLY A 34 7.87 18.64 1.75
C GLY A 34 6.53 19.26 1.35
N ASP A 35 6.38 19.47 0.04
CA ASP A 35 5.13 19.90 -0.57
C ASP A 35 4.37 18.72 -1.21
N LYS A 36 3.30 19.05 -1.95
CA LYS A 36 2.50 18.05 -2.67
C LYS A 36 3.30 17.27 -3.71
N ALA A 37 4.27 17.90 -4.39
CA ALA A 37 5.07 17.24 -5.41
C ALA A 37 6.07 16.29 -4.76
N ALA A 38 6.75 16.75 -3.71
CA ALA A 38 7.65 15.93 -2.92
C ALA A 38 6.93 14.74 -2.28
N ALA A 39 5.71 14.94 -1.76
CA ALA A 39 4.86 13.87 -1.25
C ALA A 39 4.51 12.83 -2.31
N ALA A 40 4.22 13.25 -3.55
CA ALA A 40 3.92 12.31 -4.63
C ALA A 40 5.13 11.45 -5.00
N THR A 41 6.33 12.05 -5.04
CA THR A 41 7.57 11.30 -5.28
C THR A 41 7.87 10.33 -4.14
N LEU A 42 7.79 10.79 -2.89
CA LEU A 42 8.03 9.95 -1.72
C LEU A 42 7.02 8.80 -1.62
N MET A 43 5.74 9.05 -1.92
CA MET A 43 4.73 7.99 -1.98
C MET A 43 5.05 6.94 -3.05
N ALA A 44 5.60 7.33 -4.20
CA ALA A 44 5.98 6.38 -5.24
C ALA A 44 7.17 5.49 -4.80
N GLU A 45 8.17 6.09 -4.13
CA GLU A 45 9.30 5.35 -3.53
C GLU A 45 8.80 4.39 -2.45
N ARG A 46 8.01 4.88 -1.48
CA ARG A 46 7.41 4.06 -0.42
C ARG A 46 6.47 2.99 -0.96
N GLY A 47 5.81 3.23 -2.08
CA GLY A 47 4.92 2.26 -2.71
C GLY A 47 5.63 0.97 -3.12
N ALA A 48 6.85 1.07 -3.66
CA ALA A 48 7.65 -0.10 -4.04
C ALA A 48 8.03 -0.93 -2.79
N LEU A 49 8.56 -0.26 -1.76
CA LEU A 49 8.91 -0.90 -0.49
C LEU A 49 7.69 -1.51 0.20
N LEU A 50 6.57 -0.79 0.25
CA LEU A 50 5.32 -1.25 0.85
C LEU A 50 4.78 -2.49 0.13
N SER A 51 4.88 -2.56 -1.19
CA SER A 51 4.46 -3.73 -1.98
C SER A 51 5.26 -4.98 -1.60
N GLU A 52 6.58 -4.88 -1.56
CA GLU A 52 7.47 -5.98 -1.17
C GLU A 52 7.22 -6.44 0.28
N LEU A 53 7.11 -5.49 1.22
CA LEU A 53 6.84 -5.80 2.62
C LEU A 53 5.47 -6.48 2.81
N GLN A 54 4.46 -6.04 2.06
CA GLN A 54 3.16 -6.68 2.04
C GLN A 54 3.25 -8.10 1.47
N GLU A 55 4.04 -8.33 0.42
CA GLU A 55 4.24 -9.67 -0.14
C GLU A 55 4.88 -10.62 0.87
N ARG A 56 5.89 -10.15 1.62
CA ARG A 56 6.48 -10.92 2.73
C ARG A 56 5.45 -11.22 3.82
N LEU A 57 4.58 -10.27 4.17
CA LEU A 57 3.45 -10.51 5.08
C LEU A 57 2.54 -11.62 4.56
N TYR A 58 2.16 -11.56 3.28
CA TYR A 58 1.31 -12.55 2.63
C TYR A 58 1.95 -13.94 2.63
N ALA A 59 3.22 -14.05 2.21
CA ALA A 59 3.96 -15.30 2.20
C ALA A 59 4.04 -15.94 3.59
N ASN A 60 4.26 -15.14 4.63
CA ASN A 60 4.28 -15.61 6.02
C ASN A 60 2.91 -16.14 6.46
N GLY A 61 1.81 -15.43 6.17
CA GLY A 61 0.47 -15.92 6.48
C GLY A 61 0.13 -17.22 5.75
N ARG A 62 0.50 -17.35 4.47
CA ARG A 62 0.34 -18.60 3.70
C ARG A 62 1.19 -19.75 4.23
N SER A 63 2.27 -19.43 4.95
CA SER A 63 3.20 -20.38 5.56
C SER A 63 2.92 -20.66 7.04
N GLY A 64 1.73 -20.26 7.54
CA GLY A 64 1.28 -20.54 8.91
C GLY A 64 1.65 -19.50 9.94
N GLY A 65 2.18 -18.34 9.53
CA GLY A 65 2.30 -17.19 10.41
C GLY A 65 0.94 -16.67 10.87
N THR A 66 0.90 -16.02 12.03
CA THR A 66 -0.33 -15.49 12.67
C THR A 66 -0.51 -13.98 12.48
N ARG A 67 0.55 -13.28 12.08
CA ARG A 67 0.59 -11.82 12.01
C ARG A 67 -0.25 -11.27 10.86
N ASN A 68 -0.89 -10.13 11.09
CA ASN A 68 -1.64 -9.36 10.09
C ASN A 68 -1.69 -7.88 10.53
N VAL A 69 -2.19 -7.01 9.65
CA VAL A 69 -2.40 -5.59 9.95
C VAL A 69 -3.87 -5.26 9.78
N LEU A 70 -4.45 -4.53 10.74
CA LEU A 70 -5.78 -3.95 10.63
C LEU A 70 -5.67 -2.43 10.58
N VAL A 71 -5.91 -1.86 9.41
CA VAL A 71 -6.02 -0.42 9.15
C VAL A 71 -7.47 0.01 9.32
N ILE A 72 -7.76 0.87 10.29
CA ILE A 72 -9.08 1.45 10.52
C ILE A 72 -9.03 2.91 10.08
N VAL A 73 -9.92 3.30 9.17
CA VAL A 73 -10.02 4.69 8.71
C VAL A 73 -11.40 5.23 9.07
N GLN A 74 -11.39 6.25 9.93
CA GLN A 74 -12.56 7.02 10.33
C GLN A 74 -12.48 8.47 9.90
N GLY A 75 -13.62 9.15 9.93
CA GLY A 75 -13.78 10.56 9.54
C GLY A 75 -15.18 10.81 8.96
N LEU A 76 -15.66 12.04 9.06
CA LEU A 76 -16.95 12.42 8.48
C LEU A 76 -17.01 12.21 6.96
N ASP A 77 -18.21 12.26 6.40
CA ASP A 77 -18.34 12.20 4.96
C ASP A 77 -17.60 13.36 4.29
N THR A 78 -17.01 13.04 3.13
CA THR A 78 -16.00 13.83 2.40
C THR A 78 -14.58 13.91 2.98
N ALA A 79 -14.29 13.33 4.15
CA ALA A 79 -12.95 13.36 4.75
C ALA A 79 -11.86 12.72 3.88
N GLY A 80 -12.23 11.78 2.99
CA GLY A 80 -11.30 11.20 2.01
C GLY A 80 -10.96 9.73 2.23
N LYS A 81 -11.71 9.01 3.08
CA LYS A 81 -11.50 7.59 3.42
C LYS A 81 -11.31 6.68 2.20
N GLY A 82 -12.21 6.75 1.22
CA GLY A 82 -12.06 5.99 -0.04
C GLY A 82 -10.81 6.33 -0.87
N GLY A 83 -10.15 7.46 -0.59
CA GLY A 83 -8.84 7.79 -1.14
C GLY A 83 -7.72 6.94 -0.57
N ILE A 84 -7.81 6.49 0.69
CA ILE A 84 -6.85 5.55 1.29
C ILE A 84 -6.96 4.18 0.61
N ALA A 85 -8.18 3.67 0.43
CA ALA A 85 -8.41 2.43 -0.30
C ALA A 85 -7.85 2.50 -1.73
N ARG A 86 -8.07 3.60 -2.45
CA ARG A 86 -7.62 3.73 -3.84
C ARG A 86 -6.11 3.95 -3.99
N HIS A 87 -5.51 4.79 -3.13
CA HIS A 87 -4.14 5.27 -3.35
C HIS A 87 -3.12 4.62 -2.45
N VAL A 88 -3.51 4.13 -1.27
CA VAL A 88 -2.58 3.43 -0.37
C VAL A 88 -2.67 1.93 -0.61
N MET A 89 -3.86 1.34 -0.47
CA MET A 89 -4.03 -0.09 -0.77
C MET A 89 -3.86 -0.41 -2.26
N GLY A 90 -4.01 0.59 -3.14
CA GLY A 90 -3.73 0.44 -4.57
C GLY A 90 -2.24 0.29 -4.92
N MET A 91 -1.32 0.42 -3.95
CA MET A 91 0.12 0.21 -4.16
C MET A 91 0.57 -1.23 -3.90
N VAL A 92 -0.29 -2.07 -3.34
CA VAL A 92 0.04 -3.46 -2.96
C VAL A 92 -0.80 -4.47 -3.75
N ASP A 93 -0.47 -5.75 -3.67
CA ASP A 93 -1.24 -6.80 -4.36
C ASP A 93 -2.65 -6.89 -3.75
N PRO A 94 -3.73 -6.81 -4.56
CA PRO A 94 -5.09 -6.89 -4.06
C PRO A 94 -5.42 -8.22 -3.34
N GLN A 95 -4.72 -9.32 -3.64
CA GLN A 95 -4.87 -10.59 -2.93
C GLN A 95 -4.36 -10.53 -1.48
N GLY A 96 -3.50 -9.57 -1.20
CA GLY A 96 -2.98 -9.25 0.13
C GLY A 96 -3.88 -8.35 0.97
N VAL A 97 -4.98 -7.86 0.42
CA VAL A 97 -5.84 -6.85 1.06
C VAL A 97 -7.24 -7.39 1.33
N ALA A 98 -7.72 -7.20 2.55
CA ALA A 98 -9.10 -7.47 2.96
C ALA A 98 -9.83 -6.15 3.24
N LEU A 99 -10.46 -5.58 2.19
CA LEU A 99 -11.23 -4.34 2.31
C LEU A 99 -12.67 -4.63 2.79
N ARG A 100 -13.10 -3.92 3.84
CA ARG A 100 -14.51 -3.88 4.27
C ARG A 100 -14.94 -2.44 4.50
N SER A 101 -16.04 -2.04 3.86
CA SER A 101 -16.74 -0.79 4.16
C SER A 101 -17.97 -1.09 5.00
N PHE A 102 -18.12 -0.40 6.14
CA PHE A 102 -19.27 -0.58 7.02
C PHE A 102 -20.28 0.54 6.82
N GLY A 103 -21.51 0.18 6.44
CA GLY A 103 -22.64 1.10 6.35
C GLY A 103 -23.59 0.95 7.54
N VAL A 104 -24.81 1.48 7.37
CA VAL A 104 -25.92 1.28 8.32
C VAL A 104 -26.12 -0.22 8.55
N PRO A 105 -26.16 -0.70 9.81
CA PRO A 105 -26.35 -2.12 10.09
C PRO A 105 -27.61 -2.71 9.43
N THR A 106 -27.53 -3.94 8.96
CA THR A 106 -28.73 -4.68 8.48
C THR A 106 -29.60 -5.13 9.66
N ALA A 107 -30.80 -5.65 9.40
CA ALA A 107 -31.65 -6.22 10.44
C ALA A 107 -30.98 -7.42 11.15
N GLU A 108 -30.29 -8.28 10.40
CA GLU A 108 -29.50 -9.38 10.95
C GLU A 108 -28.36 -8.85 11.83
N GLU A 109 -27.58 -7.88 11.33
CA GLU A 109 -26.48 -7.30 12.10
C GLU A 109 -26.95 -6.67 13.41
N ARG A 110 -28.12 -6.00 13.40
CA ARG A 110 -28.76 -5.44 14.62
C ARG A 110 -29.26 -6.51 15.60
N SER A 111 -29.52 -7.73 15.15
CA SER A 111 -29.94 -8.83 16.02
C SER A 111 -28.79 -9.45 16.81
N HIS A 112 -27.54 -9.05 16.52
CA HIS A 112 -26.34 -9.47 17.23
C HIS A 112 -25.69 -8.31 17.98
N HIS A 113 -24.70 -8.63 18.83
CA HIS A 113 -23.80 -7.63 19.39
C HIS A 113 -23.08 -6.86 18.27
N TYR A 114 -22.89 -5.54 18.40
CA TYR A 114 -22.36 -4.69 17.32
C TYR A 114 -21.00 -5.15 16.77
N LEU A 115 -20.11 -5.68 17.63
CA LEU A 115 -18.84 -6.26 17.20
C LEU A 115 -18.96 -7.52 16.34
N TRP A 116 -20.11 -8.19 16.27
CA TRP A 116 -20.27 -9.44 15.52
C TRP A 116 -19.94 -9.28 14.04
N ARG A 117 -20.51 -8.25 13.40
CA ARG A 117 -20.24 -7.99 11.97
C ARG A 117 -18.80 -7.55 11.71
N ILE A 118 -18.19 -6.91 12.72
CA ILE A 118 -16.82 -6.42 12.67
C ILE A 118 -15.84 -7.60 12.75
N LYS A 119 -16.06 -8.52 13.70
CA LYS A 119 -15.27 -9.74 13.87
C LYS A 119 -15.30 -10.62 12.62
N LYS A 120 -16.46 -10.73 11.96
CA LYS A 120 -16.61 -11.48 10.69
C LYS A 120 -15.76 -10.92 9.53
N ALA A 121 -15.40 -9.65 9.59
CA ALA A 121 -14.66 -8.98 8.53
C ALA A 121 -13.14 -8.88 8.81
N LEU A 122 -12.66 -9.38 9.94
CA LEU A 122 -11.25 -9.29 10.30
C LEU A 122 -10.36 -9.91 9.21
N PRO A 123 -9.18 -9.31 8.93
CA PRO A 123 -8.21 -9.90 8.02
C PRO A 123 -7.74 -11.25 8.56
N ARG A 124 -7.52 -12.19 7.64
CA ARG A 124 -6.81 -13.44 7.97
C ARG A 124 -5.31 -13.14 8.15
N PRO A 125 -4.55 -14.03 8.82
CA PRO A 125 -3.10 -13.93 8.87
C PRO A 125 -2.47 -13.73 7.48
N GLY A 126 -1.49 -12.83 7.41
CA GLY A 126 -0.82 -12.42 6.17
C GLY A 126 -1.53 -11.36 5.34
N LEU A 127 -2.67 -10.83 5.78
CA LEU A 127 -3.39 -9.78 5.04
C LEU A 127 -3.29 -8.42 5.74
N ILE A 128 -3.45 -7.37 4.93
CA ILE A 128 -3.77 -6.02 5.40
C ILE A 128 -5.29 -5.86 5.32
N GLY A 129 -5.95 -5.79 6.47
CA GLY A 129 -7.36 -5.43 6.55
C GLY A 129 -7.52 -3.91 6.45
N LEU A 130 -8.40 -3.43 5.58
CA LEU A 130 -8.78 -2.01 5.54
C LEU A 130 -10.26 -1.88 5.89
N PHE A 131 -10.54 -1.28 7.04
CA PHE A 131 -11.87 -0.91 7.49
C PHE A 131 -12.15 0.55 7.13
N ASP A 132 -13.02 0.77 6.14
CA ASP A 132 -13.61 2.08 5.83
C ASP A 132 -14.88 2.25 6.68
N ARG A 133 -14.78 3.08 7.71
CA ARG A 133 -15.59 3.01 8.94
C ARG A 133 -15.34 1.71 9.71
N SER A 134 -15.83 1.60 10.94
CA SER A 134 -15.56 0.44 11.80
C SER A 134 -16.55 0.31 12.97
N HIS A 135 -16.20 -0.47 14.00
CA HIS A 135 -16.89 -0.52 15.29
C HIS A 135 -16.99 0.84 15.99
N TYR A 136 -16.20 1.83 15.60
CA TYR A 136 -16.33 3.18 16.17
C TYR A 136 -17.63 3.89 15.77
N GLU A 137 -18.31 3.47 14.70
CA GLU A 137 -19.65 4.00 14.37
C GLU A 137 -20.64 3.80 15.54
N ASP A 138 -20.45 2.73 16.32
CA ASP A 138 -21.28 2.37 17.47
C ASP A 138 -21.07 3.25 18.71
N VAL A 139 -20.13 4.21 18.67
CA VAL A 139 -19.92 5.27 19.66
C VAL A 139 -19.83 6.68 19.03
N LEU A 140 -20.01 6.77 17.70
CA LEU A 140 -20.07 8.02 16.94
C LEU A 140 -21.51 8.35 16.54
N VAL A 141 -21.99 7.83 15.40
CA VAL A 141 -23.36 8.10 14.93
C VAL A 141 -24.41 7.62 15.92
N VAL A 142 -24.18 6.48 16.59
CA VAL A 142 -25.09 5.97 17.62
C VAL A 142 -25.27 6.96 18.77
N ARG A 143 -24.21 7.68 19.14
CA ARG A 143 -24.24 8.73 20.17
C ARG A 143 -24.90 10.00 19.63
N VAL A 144 -24.44 10.53 18.49
CA VAL A 144 -24.85 11.84 17.96
C VAL A 144 -26.31 11.85 17.46
N ASP A 145 -26.78 10.71 16.97
CA ASP A 145 -28.18 10.53 16.56
C ASP A 145 -29.04 9.87 17.64
N GLU A 146 -28.51 9.70 18.86
CA GLU A 146 -29.22 9.17 20.03
C GLU A 146 -29.94 7.84 19.73
N LEU A 147 -29.32 6.97 18.95
CA LEU A 147 -29.94 5.73 18.47
C LEU A 147 -30.19 4.71 19.59
N VAL A 148 -29.42 4.82 20.67
CA VAL A 148 -29.62 4.11 21.94
C VAL A 148 -29.25 5.05 23.11
N PRO A 149 -29.75 4.80 24.32
CA PRO A 149 -29.40 5.60 25.50
C PRO A 149 -27.89 5.55 25.83
N PRO A 150 -27.34 6.60 26.51
CA PRO A 150 -25.94 6.64 26.95
C PRO A 150 -25.47 5.39 27.69
N GLU A 151 -26.32 4.81 28.52
CA GLU A 151 -26.04 3.62 29.33
C GLU A 151 -25.74 2.38 28.46
N VAL A 152 -26.12 2.41 27.18
CA VAL A 152 -25.88 1.33 26.22
C VAL A 152 -24.63 1.57 25.37
N TRP A 153 -24.38 2.79 24.89
CA TRP A 153 -23.22 3.06 24.04
C TRP A 153 -21.96 3.45 24.81
N GLU A 154 -22.09 4.05 25.99
CA GLU A 154 -20.94 4.50 26.76
C GLU A 154 -20.04 3.35 27.25
N PRO A 155 -20.55 2.19 27.71
CA PRO A 155 -19.70 1.06 28.06
C PRO A 155 -18.88 0.51 26.88
N ARG A 156 -19.30 0.77 25.64
CA ARG A 156 -18.66 0.24 24.44
C ARG A 156 -17.21 0.71 24.29
N TYR A 157 -16.82 1.88 24.79
CA TYR A 157 -15.40 2.29 24.74
C TYR A 157 -14.49 1.29 25.46
N ASN A 158 -14.92 0.79 26.63
CA ASN A 158 -14.15 -0.20 27.39
C ASN A 158 -14.15 -1.56 26.68
N GLU A 159 -15.26 -1.95 26.06
CA GLU A 159 -15.35 -3.17 25.26
C GLU A 159 -14.45 -3.11 24.03
N ILE A 160 -14.43 -1.97 23.34
CA ILE A 160 -13.56 -1.71 22.19
C ILE A 160 -12.11 -1.87 22.59
N ASN A 161 -11.66 -1.22 23.67
CA ASN A 161 -10.28 -1.34 24.16
C ASN A 161 -9.91 -2.79 24.50
N LYS A 162 -10.79 -3.50 25.23
CA LYS A 162 -10.57 -4.93 25.56
C LYS A 162 -10.47 -5.80 24.30
N TRP A 163 -11.34 -5.55 23.32
CA TRP A 163 -11.35 -6.30 22.08
C TRP A 163 -10.14 -5.99 21.21
N GLU A 164 -9.78 -4.72 21.01
CA GLU A 164 -8.58 -4.32 20.26
C GLU A 164 -7.32 -4.87 20.91
N LYS A 165 -7.21 -4.83 22.25
CA LYS A 165 -6.12 -5.48 22.97
C LYS A 165 -6.04 -6.98 22.65
N SER A 166 -7.18 -7.67 22.62
CA SER A 166 -7.20 -9.10 22.25
C SER A 166 -6.73 -9.34 20.81
N LEU A 167 -6.92 -8.41 19.87
CA LEU A 167 -6.39 -8.53 18.52
C LEU A 167 -4.87 -8.39 18.51
N VAL A 168 -4.35 -7.39 19.23
CA VAL A 168 -2.92 -7.12 19.35
C VAL A 168 -2.20 -8.28 20.03
N ASP A 169 -2.74 -8.80 21.13
CA ASP A 169 -2.19 -9.96 21.84
C ASP A 169 -2.16 -11.22 20.94
N ASN A 170 -3.01 -11.29 19.91
CA ASN A 170 -3.04 -12.36 18.91
C ASN A 170 -2.21 -12.06 17.65
N GLY A 171 -1.38 -11.01 17.66
CA GLY A 171 -0.43 -10.69 16.58
C GLY A 171 -0.97 -9.77 15.48
N THR A 172 -2.10 -9.10 15.70
CA THR A 172 -2.62 -8.07 14.77
C THR A 172 -2.04 -6.71 15.13
N ILE A 173 -1.36 -6.04 14.19
CA ILE A 173 -1.05 -4.61 14.36
C ILE A 173 -2.31 -3.80 14.03
N VAL A 174 -2.82 -3.02 14.99
CA VAL A 174 -4.01 -2.18 14.82
C VAL A 174 -3.58 -0.73 14.60
N LEU A 175 -3.85 -0.19 13.40
CA LEU A 175 -3.53 1.18 13.01
C LEU A 175 -4.83 1.96 12.80
N LYS A 176 -5.10 2.94 13.67
CA LYS A 176 -6.36 3.73 13.64
C LYS A 176 -6.10 5.14 13.16
N PHE A 177 -6.74 5.51 12.06
CA PHE A 177 -6.58 6.80 11.41
C PHE A 177 -7.88 7.59 11.42
N ALA A 178 -7.87 8.77 12.01
CA ALA A 178 -8.99 9.69 11.97
C ALA A 178 -8.70 10.83 11.00
N MET A 179 -9.39 10.83 9.85
CA MET A 179 -9.24 11.86 8.83
C MET A 179 -10.08 13.09 9.18
N MET A 180 -9.43 14.16 9.63
CA MET A 180 -10.08 15.39 10.08
C MET A 180 -10.04 16.47 9.01
N VAL A 181 -11.18 16.65 8.36
CA VAL A 181 -11.43 17.75 7.41
C VAL A 181 -12.02 18.94 8.18
N SER A 182 -11.79 20.18 7.75
CA SER A 182 -12.41 21.37 8.34
C SER A 182 -13.86 21.49 7.91
N HIS A 183 -14.67 22.19 8.71
CA HIS A 183 -16.05 22.47 8.34
C HIS A 183 -16.12 23.21 7.00
N GLY A 184 -15.20 24.15 6.74
CA GLY A 184 -15.12 24.85 5.45
C GLY A 184 -14.83 23.91 4.28
N GLU A 185 -13.77 23.11 4.37
CA GLU A 185 -13.40 22.17 3.30
C GLU A 185 -14.47 21.09 3.07
N GLN A 186 -15.11 20.57 4.12
CA GLN A 186 -16.20 19.61 3.98
C GLN A 186 -17.34 20.21 3.14
N GLY A 187 -17.70 21.47 3.37
CA GLY A 187 -18.73 22.18 2.61
C GLY A 187 -18.37 22.32 1.13
N MET A 188 -17.13 22.71 0.84
CA MET A 188 -16.63 22.80 -0.55
C MET A 188 -16.65 21.44 -1.25
N ARG A 189 -16.28 20.35 -0.56
CA ARG A 189 -16.31 18.99 -1.13
C ARG A 189 -17.73 18.49 -1.37
N LEU A 190 -18.69 18.82 -0.51
CA LEU A 190 -20.10 18.49 -0.72
C LEU A 190 -20.65 19.23 -1.94
N MET A 191 -20.36 20.53 -2.06
CA MET A 191 -20.74 21.31 -3.24
C MET A 191 -20.14 20.72 -4.51
N GLU A 192 -18.85 20.38 -4.50
CA GLU A 192 -18.16 19.72 -5.62
C GLU A 192 -18.87 18.42 -6.05
N ARG A 193 -19.37 17.62 -5.10
CA ARG A 193 -20.09 16.37 -5.39
C ARG A 193 -21.46 16.62 -6.04
N ILE A 194 -22.16 17.67 -5.64
CA ILE A 194 -23.45 18.07 -6.21
C ILE A 194 -23.25 18.54 -7.66
N ASP A 195 -22.25 19.41 -7.86
CA ASP A 195 -21.98 20.04 -9.14
C ASP A 195 -21.48 19.05 -10.18
N ARG A 196 -20.63 18.10 -9.79
CA ARG A 196 -20.00 17.13 -10.70
C ARG A 196 -20.89 15.93 -11.00
N PRO A 197 -21.34 15.73 -12.26
CA PRO A 197 -22.19 14.59 -12.62
C PRO A 197 -21.56 13.22 -12.29
N ASP A 198 -20.23 13.09 -12.42
CA ASP A 198 -19.49 11.85 -12.12
C ASP A 198 -19.32 11.56 -10.61
N LYS A 199 -19.75 12.50 -9.75
CA LYS A 199 -19.66 12.41 -8.28
C LYS A 199 -21.00 12.44 -7.57
N ARG A 200 -22.11 12.77 -8.23
CA ARG A 200 -23.45 12.83 -7.62
C ARG A 200 -23.86 11.54 -6.91
N TRP A 201 -23.45 10.38 -7.44
CA TRP A 201 -23.70 9.09 -6.80
C TRP A 201 -23.03 8.93 -5.42
N LYS A 202 -22.03 9.77 -5.09
CA LYS A 202 -21.35 9.80 -3.78
C LYS A 202 -21.99 10.78 -2.79
N TYR A 203 -22.94 11.61 -3.24
CA TYR A 203 -23.65 12.53 -2.36
C TYR A 203 -24.83 11.80 -1.74
N SER A 204 -25.00 11.95 -0.43
CA SER A 204 -26.19 11.50 0.29
C SER A 204 -26.97 12.72 0.75
N VAL A 205 -28.31 12.65 0.68
CA VAL A 205 -29.17 13.69 1.26
C VAL A 205 -28.99 13.82 2.78
N ASN A 206 -28.46 12.78 3.42
CA ASN A 206 -28.14 12.78 4.85
C ASN A 206 -26.81 13.50 5.17
N ASP A 207 -25.98 13.81 4.16
CA ASP A 207 -24.70 14.51 4.37
C ASP A 207 -24.91 15.90 4.99
N LEU A 208 -26.01 16.59 4.64
CA LEU A 208 -26.32 17.93 5.16
C LEU A 208 -26.82 17.91 6.61
N PRO A 209 -27.80 17.06 7.00
CA PRO A 209 -28.14 16.87 8.41
C PRO A 209 -26.95 16.49 9.30
N THR A 210 -26.08 15.58 8.85
CA THR A 210 -24.85 15.22 9.57
C THR A 210 -23.93 16.42 9.73
N ARG A 211 -23.79 17.25 8.68
CA ARG A 211 -23.00 18.49 8.74
C ARG A 211 -23.57 19.51 9.72
N LEU A 212 -24.89 19.59 9.91
CA LEU A 212 -25.49 20.50 10.88
C LEU A 212 -25.19 20.11 12.34
N LYS A 213 -24.87 18.83 12.58
CA LYS A 213 -24.43 18.30 13.88
C LYS A 213 -22.91 18.32 14.04
N TRP A 214 -22.22 19.27 13.39
CA TRP A 214 -20.76 19.31 13.34
C TRP A 214 -20.13 19.23 14.73
N ASP A 215 -20.56 20.09 15.64
CA ASP A 215 -19.98 20.19 16.98
C ASP A 215 -20.22 18.92 17.82
N ASP A 216 -21.38 18.27 17.66
CA ASP A 216 -21.67 16.99 18.32
C ASP A 216 -20.73 15.88 17.84
N TYR A 217 -20.48 15.80 16.53
CA TYR A 217 -19.52 14.86 15.97
C TYR A 217 -18.09 15.19 16.41
N GLN A 218 -17.73 16.47 16.49
CA GLN A 218 -16.43 16.88 17.00
C GLN A 218 -16.23 16.42 18.44
N GLN A 219 -17.22 16.61 19.31
CA GLN A 219 -17.15 16.09 20.68
C GLN A 219 -17.10 14.56 20.72
N ALA A 220 -17.89 13.88 19.90
CA ALA A 220 -17.87 12.42 19.83
C ALA A 220 -16.49 11.87 19.42
N TYR A 221 -15.81 12.51 18.46
CA TYR A 221 -14.44 12.14 18.09
C TYR A 221 -13.43 12.44 19.19
N SER A 222 -13.53 13.58 19.88
CA SER A 222 -12.66 13.89 21.02
C SER A 222 -12.71 12.77 22.07
N ASP A 223 -13.91 12.33 22.45
CA ASP A 223 -14.08 11.27 23.44
C ASP A 223 -13.60 9.90 22.92
N VAL A 224 -13.76 9.61 21.62
CA VAL A 224 -13.16 8.41 21.00
C VAL A 224 -11.64 8.42 21.18
N PHE A 225 -10.99 9.56 20.96
CA PHE A 225 -9.55 9.69 21.09
C PHE A 225 -9.08 9.54 22.52
N GLU A 226 -9.68 10.30 23.44
CA GLU A 226 -9.37 10.26 24.86
C GLU A 226 -9.55 8.85 25.43
N ARG A 227 -10.66 8.19 25.10
CA ARG A 227 -11.03 6.92 25.73
C ARG A 227 -10.44 5.68 25.07
N THR A 228 -9.95 5.79 23.84
CA THR A 228 -9.50 4.60 23.07
C THR A 228 -8.17 4.75 22.35
N SER A 229 -7.48 5.89 22.44
CA SER A 229 -6.08 5.95 22.00
C SER A 229 -5.20 5.32 23.09
N THR A 230 -4.74 4.10 22.83
CA THR A 230 -3.95 3.32 23.80
C THR A 230 -2.52 3.15 23.30
N GLU A 231 -1.65 2.58 24.14
CA GLU A 231 -0.28 2.26 23.73
C GLU A 231 -0.23 1.18 22.64
N TYR A 232 -1.04 0.14 22.80
CA TYR A 232 -1.08 -1.02 21.89
C TYR A 232 -1.93 -0.79 20.64
N ALA A 233 -2.88 0.15 20.68
CA ALA A 233 -3.71 0.54 19.55
C ALA A 233 -3.92 2.08 19.60
N PRO A 234 -2.94 2.87 19.14
CA PRO A 234 -3.03 4.33 19.15
C PRO A 234 -3.96 4.85 18.07
N TRP A 235 -4.54 6.03 18.32
CA TRP A 235 -5.15 6.83 17.27
C TRP A 235 -4.13 7.80 16.66
N TYR A 236 -4.15 7.89 15.33
CA TYR A 236 -3.45 8.92 14.57
C TYR A 236 -4.47 9.88 13.93
N VAL A 237 -4.40 11.16 14.28
CA VAL A 237 -5.31 12.18 13.74
C VAL A 237 -4.64 12.88 12.57
N LEU A 238 -5.27 12.80 11.39
CA LEU A 238 -4.69 13.24 10.13
C LEU A 238 -5.39 14.53 9.64
N PRO A 239 -4.66 15.65 9.45
CA PRO A 239 -5.16 16.83 8.74
C PRO A 239 -5.58 16.43 7.32
N ALA A 240 -6.86 16.54 7.02
CA ALA A 240 -7.44 15.99 5.80
C ALA A 240 -7.93 17.04 4.80
N ASP A 241 -7.68 18.33 5.02
CA ASP A 241 -8.01 19.37 4.03
C ASP A 241 -7.16 19.21 2.77
N ARG A 242 -5.88 18.87 2.97
CA ARG A 242 -4.97 18.51 1.90
C ARG A 242 -5.04 17.02 1.63
N LYS A 243 -5.86 16.59 0.67
CA LYS A 243 -6.09 15.16 0.31
C LYS A 243 -4.80 14.33 0.16
N TRP A 244 -3.68 14.93 -0.23
CA TRP A 244 -2.40 14.24 -0.41
C TRP A 244 -1.71 13.88 0.91
N TYR A 245 -1.88 14.69 1.96
CA TYR A 245 -1.14 14.53 3.21
C TYR A 245 -1.57 13.28 4.00
N PRO A 246 -2.88 13.01 4.25
CA PRO A 246 -3.28 11.75 4.89
C PRO A 246 -2.84 10.51 4.13
N ARG A 247 -2.77 10.58 2.79
CA ARG A 247 -2.33 9.43 1.98
C ARG A 247 -0.86 9.15 2.23
N LEU A 248 -0.03 10.19 2.23
CA LEU A 248 1.38 10.09 2.56
C LEU A 248 1.58 9.57 3.99
N ALA A 249 0.89 10.17 4.98
CA ALA A 249 1.01 9.77 6.38
C ALA A 249 0.61 8.31 6.61
N VAL A 250 -0.51 7.85 6.05
CA VAL A 250 -0.94 6.45 6.17
C VAL A 250 0.06 5.52 5.48
N THR A 251 0.57 5.89 4.29
CA THR A 251 1.62 5.13 3.60
C THR A 251 2.87 4.98 4.48
N GLU A 252 3.36 6.06 5.05
CA GLU A 252 4.58 6.04 5.87
C GLU A 252 4.38 5.23 7.15
N ILE A 253 3.28 5.47 7.89
CA ILE A 253 2.97 4.74 9.14
C ILE A 253 2.82 3.24 8.86
N LEU A 254 2.07 2.87 7.83
CA LEU A 254 1.89 1.46 7.46
C LEU A 254 3.21 0.80 7.04
N THR A 255 4.04 1.51 6.26
CA THR A 255 5.35 1.01 5.83
C THR A 255 6.25 0.76 7.04
N ARG A 256 6.36 1.73 7.96
CA ARG A 256 7.12 1.60 9.21
C ARG A 256 6.63 0.43 10.06
N SER A 257 5.32 0.27 10.21
CA SER A 257 4.76 -0.88 10.94
C SER A 257 5.11 -2.22 10.30
N LEU A 258 5.17 -2.32 8.97
CA LEU A 258 5.58 -3.55 8.29
C LEU A 258 7.09 -3.80 8.36
N ILE A 259 7.91 -2.75 8.33
CA ILE A 259 9.36 -2.84 8.57
C ILE A 259 9.63 -3.44 9.95
N GLU A 260 8.94 -2.96 10.98
CA GLU A 260 9.08 -3.41 12.36
C GLU A 260 8.63 -4.85 12.59
N MET A 261 7.81 -5.42 11.70
CA MET A 261 7.51 -6.85 11.76
C MET A 261 8.74 -7.73 11.44
N ASP A 262 9.79 -7.18 10.80
CA ASP A 262 11.00 -7.89 10.34
C ASP A 262 10.68 -9.23 9.66
N LEU A 263 9.69 -9.21 8.76
CA LEU A 263 9.27 -10.41 8.05
C LEU A 263 10.28 -10.79 6.97
N ARG A 264 10.60 -12.08 6.93
CA ARG A 264 11.49 -12.69 5.95
C ARG A 264 10.69 -13.61 5.02
N TRP A 265 11.25 -13.93 3.87
CA TRP A 265 10.72 -15.02 3.05
C TRP A 265 10.69 -16.32 3.86
N PRO A 266 9.54 -17.02 3.93
CA PRO A 266 9.40 -18.22 4.75
C PRO A 266 10.22 -19.37 4.17
N LYS A 267 10.84 -20.16 5.05
CA LYS A 267 11.50 -21.41 4.62
C LYS A 267 10.45 -22.40 4.10
N PRO A 268 10.71 -23.10 2.99
CA PRO A 268 9.77 -24.09 2.47
C PRO A 268 9.60 -25.25 3.46
N ARG A 269 8.38 -25.76 3.57
CA ARG A 269 8.07 -26.99 4.36
C ARG A 269 8.48 -28.28 3.65
N TRP A 270 9.14 -28.16 2.51
CA TRP A 270 9.63 -29.23 1.67
C TRP A 270 11.11 -28.98 1.35
N ARG A 271 11.82 -30.05 0.98
CA ARG A 271 13.26 -30.03 0.72
C ARG A 271 13.56 -29.66 -0.73
N PRO A 272 14.22 -28.51 -1.00
CA PRO A 272 14.49 -28.08 -2.38
C PRO A 272 15.33 -29.05 -3.20
N ASP A 273 16.36 -29.65 -2.59
CA ASP A 273 17.20 -30.67 -3.20
C ASP A 273 16.40 -31.89 -3.66
N ALA A 274 15.54 -32.41 -2.77
CA ALA A 274 14.71 -33.58 -3.08
C ALA A 274 13.71 -33.29 -4.21
N GLN A 275 13.13 -32.09 -4.25
CA GLN A 275 12.21 -31.71 -5.33
C GLN A 275 12.93 -31.48 -6.66
N ARG A 276 14.13 -30.88 -6.64
CA ARG A 276 14.98 -30.78 -7.84
C ARG A 276 15.25 -32.17 -8.45
N ARG A 277 15.64 -33.16 -7.64
CA ARG A 277 15.86 -34.55 -8.12
C ARG A 277 14.61 -35.19 -8.74
N ARG A 278 13.41 -34.85 -8.26
CA ARG A 278 12.15 -35.34 -8.84
C ARG A 278 11.81 -34.62 -10.13
N LEU A 279 11.92 -33.29 -10.15
CA LEU A 279 11.58 -32.46 -11.30
C LEU A 279 12.46 -32.78 -12.50
N VAL A 280 13.75 -33.01 -12.27
CA VAL A 280 14.72 -33.35 -13.32
C VAL A 280 14.32 -34.62 -14.10
N LYS A 281 13.60 -35.56 -13.48
CA LYS A 281 13.07 -36.76 -14.19
C LYS A 281 11.95 -36.44 -15.20
N THR A 282 11.45 -35.22 -15.19
CA THR A 282 10.38 -34.73 -16.09
C THR A 282 10.90 -33.70 -17.10
N MET A 283 12.20 -33.40 -17.06
CA MET A 283 12.87 -32.42 -17.91
C MET A 283 13.85 -33.10 -18.86
N THR A 284 14.11 -32.46 -20.00
CA THR A 284 15.24 -32.83 -20.86
C THR A 284 16.55 -32.30 -20.28
N PRO A 285 17.71 -32.95 -20.56
CA PRO A 285 19.02 -32.45 -20.16
C PRO A 285 19.29 -31.01 -20.62
N GLU A 286 18.83 -30.63 -21.81
CA GLU A 286 18.99 -29.29 -22.38
C GLU A 286 18.20 -28.24 -21.58
N GLN A 287 16.97 -28.57 -21.14
CA GLN A 287 16.18 -27.69 -20.26
C GLN A 287 16.85 -27.50 -18.90
N LEU A 288 17.45 -28.55 -18.34
CA LEU A 288 18.19 -28.45 -17.08
C LEU A 288 19.45 -27.58 -17.25
N ALA A 289 20.20 -27.76 -18.34
CA ALA A 289 21.37 -26.94 -18.67
C ALA A 289 21.00 -25.45 -18.84
N ALA A 290 19.91 -25.16 -19.56
CA ALA A 290 19.39 -23.80 -19.69
C ALA A 290 18.99 -23.20 -18.33
N SER A 291 18.27 -23.96 -17.50
CA SER A 291 17.91 -23.51 -16.15
C SER A 291 19.14 -23.24 -15.28
N LEU A 292 20.16 -24.10 -15.33
CA LEU A 292 21.42 -23.90 -14.61
C LEU A 292 22.14 -22.62 -15.07
N ALA A 293 22.20 -22.37 -16.38
CA ALA A 293 22.86 -21.20 -16.96
C ALA A 293 22.28 -19.87 -16.47
N GLU A 294 20.95 -19.81 -16.28
CA GLU A 294 20.26 -18.59 -15.80
C GLU A 294 20.24 -18.46 -14.27
N THR A 295 20.36 -19.57 -13.54
CA THR A 295 20.14 -19.61 -12.08
C THR A 295 20.98 -18.58 -11.32
N ALA A 296 22.27 -18.45 -11.66
CA ALA A 296 23.15 -17.53 -10.96
C ALA A 296 22.68 -16.08 -11.09
N SER A 297 22.36 -15.62 -12.30
CA SER A 297 21.89 -14.25 -12.53
C SER A 297 20.51 -13.99 -11.93
N THR A 298 19.58 -14.94 -12.05
CA THR A 298 18.21 -14.78 -11.56
C THR A 298 18.16 -14.71 -10.04
N VAL A 299 18.85 -15.66 -9.38
CA VAL A 299 18.85 -15.70 -7.91
C VAL A 299 19.69 -14.57 -7.34
N GLN A 300 20.84 -14.22 -7.93
CA GLN A 300 21.61 -13.05 -7.48
C GLN A 300 20.79 -11.76 -7.58
N GLY A 301 20.04 -11.56 -8.67
CA GLY A 301 19.14 -10.40 -8.80
C GLY A 301 18.10 -10.33 -7.68
N ALA A 302 17.49 -11.47 -7.32
CA ALA A 302 16.55 -11.53 -6.20
C ALA A 302 17.20 -11.30 -4.83
N ILE A 303 18.46 -11.74 -4.64
CA ILE A 303 19.24 -11.45 -3.43
C ILE A 303 19.51 -9.95 -3.33
N ASP A 304 19.98 -9.34 -4.42
CA ASP A 304 20.30 -7.92 -4.46
C ASP A 304 19.05 -7.06 -4.19
N GLU A 305 17.90 -7.40 -4.81
CA GLU A 305 16.62 -6.76 -4.53
C GLU A 305 16.19 -6.89 -3.06
N SER A 306 16.29 -8.10 -2.49
CA SER A 306 15.99 -8.32 -1.08
C SER A 306 16.91 -7.53 -0.15
N VAL A 307 18.19 -7.34 -0.51
CA VAL A 307 19.15 -6.54 0.24
C VAL A 307 18.79 -5.05 0.15
N ASP A 308 18.48 -4.54 -1.05
CA ASP A 308 18.09 -3.15 -1.27
C ASP A 308 16.85 -2.77 -0.45
N VAL A 309 15.84 -3.66 -0.42
CA VAL A 309 14.64 -3.51 0.42
C VAL A 309 15.00 -3.40 1.90
N ASN A 310 15.89 -4.26 2.39
CA ASN A 310 16.29 -4.23 3.80
C ASN A 310 17.14 -2.99 4.12
N LEU A 311 17.97 -2.52 3.19
CA LEU A 311 18.72 -1.27 3.34
C LEU A 311 17.79 -0.06 3.37
N GLU A 312 16.74 -0.03 2.55
CA GLU A 312 15.73 1.03 2.60
C GLU A 312 14.94 0.98 3.91
N ALA A 313 14.54 -0.21 4.34
CA ALA A 313 13.85 -0.41 5.62
C ALA A 313 14.69 0.07 6.82
N ALA A 314 15.99 -0.27 6.86
CA ALA A 314 16.91 0.20 7.88
C ALA A 314 17.05 1.72 7.86
N LYS A 315 17.22 2.35 6.68
CA LYS A 315 17.28 3.82 6.58
C LYS A 315 16.04 4.52 7.16
N ILE A 316 14.86 3.95 6.99
CA ILE A 316 13.60 4.51 7.51
C ILE A 316 13.51 4.33 9.03
N ARG A 317 13.86 3.15 9.53
CA ARG A 317 13.85 2.84 10.97
C ARG A 317 14.90 3.67 11.73
N ASP A 318 16.08 3.83 11.14
CA ASP A 318 17.27 4.38 11.80
C ASP A 318 17.47 5.87 11.52
N GLY A 319 16.46 6.55 10.96
CA GLY A 319 16.51 7.97 10.59
C GLY A 319 17.04 8.86 11.72
N HIS A 320 16.75 8.48 12.97
CA HIS A 320 17.18 9.19 14.18
C HIS A 320 17.99 8.32 15.15
N ALA A 321 18.38 7.10 14.75
CA ALA A 321 19.14 6.19 15.60
C ALA A 321 20.63 6.60 15.71
N ASP A 322 21.31 6.10 16.74
CA ASP A 322 22.76 6.27 16.89
C ASP A 322 23.54 5.42 15.87
N GLN A 323 24.85 5.68 15.80
CA GLN A 323 25.73 4.98 14.84
C GLN A 323 25.82 3.48 15.14
N GLU A 324 25.76 3.09 16.43
CA GLU A 324 25.85 1.70 16.86
C GLU A 324 24.65 0.88 16.35
N THR A 325 23.44 1.43 16.44
CA THR A 325 22.21 0.81 15.91
C THR A 325 22.31 0.62 14.40
N ARG A 326 22.76 1.65 13.67
CA ARG A 326 22.93 1.59 12.21
C ARG A 326 23.95 0.53 11.79
N ASP A 327 25.09 0.47 12.49
CA ASP A 327 26.14 -0.50 12.19
C ASP A 327 25.67 -1.94 12.47
N SER A 328 24.91 -2.14 13.55
CA SER A 328 24.28 -3.42 13.89
C SER A 328 23.29 -3.90 12.81
N ASP A 329 22.49 -2.99 12.28
CA ASP A 329 21.53 -3.29 11.21
C ASP A 329 22.23 -3.61 9.88
N LEU A 330 23.26 -2.85 9.52
CA LEU A 330 24.09 -3.16 8.36
C LEU A 330 24.78 -4.52 8.50
N ALA A 331 25.30 -4.85 9.68
CA ALA A 331 25.89 -6.16 9.95
C ALA A 331 24.85 -7.29 9.81
N THR A 332 23.63 -7.07 10.30
CA THR A 332 22.51 -8.02 10.16
C THR A 332 22.15 -8.24 8.69
N ILE A 333 22.09 -7.18 7.88
CA ILE A 333 21.82 -7.27 6.44
C ILE A 333 22.93 -8.03 5.72
N ALA A 334 24.19 -7.73 6.04
CA ALA A 334 25.35 -8.40 5.46
C ALA A 334 25.37 -9.91 5.79
N SER A 335 25.06 -10.28 7.04
CA SER A 335 24.93 -11.68 7.44
C SER A 335 23.82 -12.39 6.66
N ARG A 336 22.64 -11.77 6.53
CA ARG A 336 21.52 -12.34 5.75
C ARG A 336 21.89 -12.52 4.26
N ARG A 337 22.63 -11.58 3.68
CA ARG A 337 23.14 -11.69 2.31
C ARG A 337 24.05 -12.90 2.16
N SER A 338 25.00 -13.08 3.09
CA SER A 338 25.92 -14.22 3.09
C SER A 338 25.20 -15.56 3.16
N ASP A 339 24.13 -15.67 3.96
CA ASP A 339 23.31 -16.89 4.04
C ASP A 339 22.65 -17.22 2.69
N LEU A 340 22.11 -16.20 2.01
CA LEU A 340 21.46 -16.37 0.70
C LEU A 340 22.46 -16.73 -0.40
N GLU A 341 23.64 -16.11 -0.40
CA GLU A 341 24.72 -16.43 -1.35
C GLU A 341 25.24 -17.86 -1.14
N THR A 342 25.26 -18.33 0.11
CA THR A 342 25.59 -19.73 0.44
C THR A 342 24.52 -20.71 -0.08
N ASP A 343 23.23 -20.37 0.05
CA ASP A 343 22.13 -21.17 -0.52
C ASP A 343 22.16 -21.19 -2.06
N LEU A 344 22.54 -20.07 -2.69
CA LEU A 344 22.76 -20.01 -4.13
C LEU A 344 23.91 -20.91 -4.58
N ALA A 345 25.06 -20.86 -3.90
CA ALA A 345 26.20 -21.73 -4.19
C ALA A 345 25.80 -23.21 -4.10
N THR A 346 25.10 -23.58 -3.03
CA THR A 346 24.54 -24.93 -2.83
C THR A 346 23.57 -25.32 -3.94
N THR A 347 22.70 -24.39 -4.37
CA THR A 347 21.73 -24.64 -5.45
C THR A 347 22.43 -24.88 -6.80
N LEU A 348 23.48 -24.12 -7.12
CA LEU A 348 24.26 -24.29 -8.34
C LEU A 348 25.01 -25.62 -8.35
N GLU A 349 25.65 -25.99 -7.23
CA GLU A 349 26.33 -27.28 -7.07
C GLU A 349 25.35 -28.45 -7.30
N GLN A 350 24.19 -28.42 -6.65
CA GLN A 350 23.19 -29.47 -6.80
C GLN A 350 22.65 -29.59 -8.22
N LYS A 351 22.42 -28.47 -8.91
CA LYS A 351 21.99 -28.49 -10.32
C LYS A 351 23.09 -29.04 -11.25
N ARG A 352 24.37 -28.69 -11.01
CA ARG A 352 25.50 -29.24 -11.77
C ARG A 352 25.62 -30.76 -11.60
N ALA A 353 25.54 -31.24 -10.36
CA ALA A 353 25.55 -32.67 -10.08
C ALA A 353 24.41 -33.41 -10.79
N LEU A 354 23.21 -32.83 -10.81
CA LEU A 354 22.07 -33.42 -11.53
C LEU A 354 22.25 -33.42 -13.05
N LEU A 355 22.89 -32.40 -13.62
CA LEU A 355 23.19 -32.35 -15.05
C LEU A 355 24.27 -33.37 -15.41
N GLU A 356 25.30 -33.52 -14.59
CA GLU A 356 26.34 -34.55 -14.75
C GLU A 356 25.76 -35.96 -14.71
N GLU A 357 24.84 -36.23 -13.77
CA GLU A 357 24.13 -37.52 -13.67
C GLU A 357 23.28 -37.83 -14.93
N LEU A 358 22.73 -36.81 -15.61
CA LEU A 358 21.86 -36.98 -16.78
C LEU A 358 22.58 -36.94 -18.13
N SER A 359 23.57 -36.05 -18.28
CA SER A 359 24.31 -35.81 -19.52
C SER A 359 25.68 -35.20 -19.20
N PRO A 360 26.72 -36.04 -19.03
CA PRO A 360 28.09 -35.59 -18.80
C PRO A 360 28.62 -34.64 -19.89
N GLU A 361 28.22 -34.86 -21.15
CA GLU A 361 28.64 -34.02 -22.28
C GLU A 361 28.14 -32.57 -22.14
N LEU A 362 26.86 -32.39 -21.79
CA LEU A 362 26.27 -31.06 -21.57
C LEU A 362 26.81 -30.39 -20.30
N ALA A 363 27.12 -31.18 -19.26
CA ALA A 363 27.74 -30.68 -18.05
C ALA A 363 29.15 -30.11 -18.33
N ALA A 364 29.97 -30.84 -19.09
CA ALA A 364 31.30 -30.39 -19.53
C ALA A 364 31.21 -29.12 -20.39
N ALA A 365 30.27 -29.06 -21.34
CA ALA A 365 30.05 -27.87 -22.18
C ALA A 365 29.61 -26.65 -21.35
N SER A 366 28.74 -26.85 -20.34
CA SER A 366 28.27 -25.78 -19.45
C SER A 366 29.39 -25.22 -18.58
N ALA A 367 30.31 -26.05 -18.11
CA ALA A 367 31.47 -25.60 -17.31
C ALA A 367 32.43 -24.73 -18.12
N ALA A 368 32.66 -25.04 -19.40
CA ALA A 368 33.53 -24.27 -20.29
C ALA A 368 33.00 -22.85 -20.55
N ILE A 369 31.67 -22.68 -20.63
CA ILE A 369 31.02 -21.36 -20.85
C ILE A 369 31.18 -20.44 -19.62
N VAL A 370 31.13 -20.99 -18.41
CA VAL A 370 31.29 -20.21 -17.17
C VAL A 370 32.72 -19.65 -17.04
N ASP A 371 33.73 -20.43 -17.45
CA ASP A 371 35.15 -20.04 -17.35
C ASP A 371 35.57 -18.97 -18.39
N GLU A 372 34.91 -18.93 -19.55
CA GLU A 372 35.09 -17.82 -20.52
C GLU A 372 34.41 -16.52 -20.07
N GLY A 373 33.27 -16.61 -19.37
CA GLY A 373 32.52 -15.47 -18.84
C GLY A 373 33.25 -14.73 -17.72
N THR A 374 33.91 -15.46 -16.82
CA THR A 374 34.77 -14.90 -15.75
C THR A 374 36.04 -14.27 -16.32
N LYS A 375 36.69 -14.88 -17.32
CA LYS A 375 37.85 -14.30 -18.03
C LYS A 375 37.51 -13.01 -18.79
N LYS A 376 36.30 -12.87 -19.34
CA LYS A 376 35.86 -11.63 -20.02
C LYS A 376 35.45 -10.51 -19.04
N LYS A 377 34.92 -10.80 -17.86
CA LYS A 377 34.60 -9.78 -16.83
C LYS A 377 35.86 -9.24 -16.13
N GLY A 378 36.89 -10.06 -15.91
CA GLY A 378 38.17 -9.64 -15.32
C GLY A 378 38.99 -8.63 -16.16
N LYS A 379 38.61 -8.41 -17.43
CA LYS A 379 39.28 -7.46 -18.34
C LYS A 379 38.60 -6.09 -18.47
N LYS A 380 37.44 -5.88 -17.83
CA LYS A 380 36.64 -4.63 -17.96
C LYS A 380 36.56 -3.76 -16.70
N SER A 381 37.18 -4.15 -15.58
CA SER A 381 37.20 -3.37 -14.34
C SER A 381 38.48 -2.50 -14.21
N GLY A 382 38.82 -1.76 -15.26
CA GLY A 382 40.06 -0.98 -15.31
C GLY A 382 39.99 0.17 -16.32
N LYS A 383 39.06 1.10 -16.14
CA LYS A 383 39.22 2.49 -16.58
C LYS A 383 38.16 3.38 -15.94
N GLY A 384 38.62 4.25 -15.04
CA GLY A 384 37.82 5.29 -14.42
C GLY A 384 37.18 6.20 -15.47
N LYS A 385 35.95 6.62 -15.18
CA LYS A 385 35.31 7.73 -15.87
C LYS A 385 35.45 8.96 -14.98
N ASP A 386 36.43 9.79 -15.29
CA ASP A 386 36.31 11.22 -15.07
C ASP A 386 35.27 11.76 -16.06
N SER A 387 34.33 12.56 -15.57
CA SER A 387 33.42 13.34 -16.41
C SER A 387 33.43 14.78 -15.93
N SER A 388 34.09 15.64 -16.69
CA SER A 388 33.93 17.09 -16.64
C SER A 388 33.69 17.65 -18.05
N ALA A 389 32.84 18.67 -18.08
CA ALA A 389 32.69 19.73 -19.08
C ALA A 389 32.16 19.41 -20.49
N ALA A 390 30.90 19.82 -20.69
CA ALA A 390 30.39 20.72 -21.72
C ALA A 390 31.12 20.86 -23.07
N GLU A 391 30.36 20.66 -24.17
CA GLU A 391 30.23 21.63 -25.27
C GLU A 391 29.15 21.17 -26.28
N GLU A 392 28.10 21.98 -26.44
CA GLU A 392 27.40 22.21 -27.73
C GLU A 392 28.14 23.38 -28.42
N PRO A 393 28.12 23.59 -29.76
CA PRO A 393 26.88 23.53 -30.56
C PRO A 393 27.01 23.13 -32.06
N SER A 394 25.83 22.94 -32.68
CA SER A 394 25.39 23.61 -33.93
C SER A 394 24.91 22.74 -35.11
N LYS A 395 23.58 22.84 -35.31
CA LYS A 395 22.85 23.34 -36.50
C LYS A 395 22.82 22.54 -37.83
N LYS A 396 21.55 22.54 -38.32
CA LYS A 396 21.02 22.41 -39.71
C LYS A 396 20.74 20.96 -40.13
N LYS A 397 19.57 20.58 -40.67
CA LYS A 397 18.60 21.33 -41.49
C LYS A 397 17.26 20.56 -41.61
N SER A 398 16.15 21.27 -41.37
CA SER A 398 14.92 21.33 -42.19
C SER A 398 14.31 20.07 -42.85
N ALA A 399 13.03 19.80 -42.55
CA ALA A 399 11.95 19.92 -43.54
C ALA A 399 10.56 19.95 -42.88
N LYS A 400 9.84 21.04 -43.16
CA LYS A 400 8.46 21.35 -42.80
C LYS A 400 7.57 20.89 -43.98
N LYS A 401 6.43 20.27 -43.73
CA LYS A 401 5.32 20.26 -44.70
C LYS A 401 3.99 20.40 -44.00
N GLN A 402 3.40 21.58 -44.18
CA GLN A 402 2.02 21.90 -43.87
C GLN A 402 1.30 22.22 -45.19
N SER A 403 0.01 21.85 -45.20
CA SER A 403 -1.08 22.29 -46.05
C SER A 403 -1.24 21.64 -47.43
N THR A 404 -2.45 21.17 -47.69
CA THR A 404 -3.39 21.91 -48.55
C THR A 404 -4.84 21.53 -48.23
N LYS A 405 -5.70 22.54 -48.32
CA LYS A 405 -7.15 22.54 -48.08
C LYS A 405 -7.77 22.97 -49.41
N LYS A 406 -8.73 22.22 -49.99
CA LYS A 406 -9.91 22.76 -50.69
C LYS A 406 -10.86 21.68 -51.28
N LYS A 407 -12.13 21.84 -50.91
CA LYS A 407 -13.38 21.75 -51.70
C LYS A 407 -13.75 20.46 -52.45
N SER A 408 -14.76 19.77 -51.93
CA SER A 408 -16.09 19.55 -52.55
C SER A 408 -17.01 19.04 -51.41
N GLY A 409 -18.28 19.36 -51.24
CA GLY A 409 -19.30 19.76 -52.19
C GLY A 409 -20.41 18.70 -52.21
N LYS A 410 -21.38 18.81 -51.28
CA LYS A 410 -22.81 18.51 -51.52
C LYS A 410 -23.18 17.04 -51.80
N LYS A 411 -23.65 16.32 -50.76
CA LYS A 411 -24.77 15.33 -50.81
C LYS A 411 -24.87 14.56 -49.49
N SER A 412 -25.85 14.92 -48.66
CA SER A 412 -26.71 13.96 -47.94
C SER A 412 -27.70 14.70 -47.01
N GLU A 413 -28.38 15.71 -47.53
CA GLU A 413 -29.72 16.06 -47.05
C GLU A 413 -30.69 15.10 -47.74
N ASP A 414 -30.92 13.90 -47.19
CA ASP A 414 -32.02 13.04 -47.66
C ASP A 414 -32.44 11.91 -46.69
N LYS A 415 -32.29 12.13 -45.38
CA LYS A 415 -32.81 11.20 -44.35
C LYS A 415 -33.66 11.81 -43.24
N ALA A 416 -34.07 13.08 -43.37
CA ALA A 416 -34.87 13.78 -42.34
C ALA A 416 -36.28 14.21 -42.80
N LYS A 417 -36.78 13.74 -43.95
CA LYS A 417 -38.14 14.07 -44.45
C LYS A 417 -39.04 12.87 -44.73
N LYS A 418 -38.85 11.76 -44.00
CA LYS A 418 -39.66 10.53 -44.14
C LYS A 418 -40.29 10.01 -42.83
N ALA A 419 -40.47 10.88 -41.85
CA ALA A 419 -41.20 10.56 -40.61
C ALA A 419 -42.48 11.40 -40.37
N GLU A 420 -42.74 12.42 -41.19
CA GLU A 420 -43.87 13.35 -40.98
C GLU A 420 -44.91 13.34 -42.12
N LYS A 421 -45.10 12.17 -42.76
CA LYS A 421 -46.16 11.94 -43.75
C LYS A 421 -46.79 10.55 -43.63
N LYS A 422 -46.86 10.00 -42.42
CA LYS A 422 -47.55 8.74 -42.09
C LYS A 422 -48.54 8.83 -40.92
N LYS A 423 -48.99 10.04 -40.56
CA LYS A 423 -50.12 10.27 -39.62
C LYS A 423 -51.33 10.96 -40.24
N ALA A 424 -51.40 11.07 -41.57
CA ALA A 424 -52.58 11.56 -42.30
C ALA A 424 -52.88 10.65 -43.50
N LYS A 425 -53.24 9.39 -43.22
CA LYS A 425 -54.00 8.45 -44.09
C LYS A 425 -54.09 7.08 -43.42
N LYS A 426 -54.75 7.04 -42.26
CA LYS A 426 -55.52 5.91 -41.76
C LYS A 426 -56.74 6.51 -41.07
N GLY A 427 -57.69 6.92 -41.89
CA GLY A 427 -59.05 7.21 -41.49
C GLY A 427 -59.95 6.22 -42.23
N LYS A 428 -60.39 5.19 -41.51
CA LYS A 428 -61.68 4.53 -41.63
C LYS A 428 -61.86 3.68 -40.38
#